data_AF-A0A519CJE9-F1
#
_entry.id   AF-A0A519CJE9-F1
#
_cell.length_a   1.000
_cell.length_b   1.000
_cell.length_c   1.000
_cell.angle_alpha   90.00
_cell.angle_beta   90.00
_cell.angle_gamma   90.00
#
_symmetry.space_group_name_H-M   'P 1'
#
loop_
_entity.id
_entity.type
_entity.pdbx_description
1 polymer ?
#
loop_
_entity_poly.entity_id
_entity_poly.type
_entity_poly.pdbx_seq_one_letter_code
_entity_poly.pdbx_strand_id
1 'polypeptide(L)'
;MIFGVTQCWFYRWFTNRFIHFLGGVIGFGILVPVYGLLKGWPGTGDLVDDFYTVWSDQIRYVGVGAMVVGGVYTLWSMRKTIAEGLIKSFKSSKNGNDEVLRTEKDLPLDKVMMFCGVLIVLTFLFYWYATGNLVMALAGALFLAVVSFFFAAVAGYIAGVVGSSNSPVSGMTIATLLFTIGLVWVVGGLIMKMSQTDMMIATMFIAAIVATSAAIAGDVMQDLKTGHMVGATPWRQQTAEIIGVVVGALVIGPVLSILHKAFQISKTACERTNLGLAEVDQYDCKDALFAPQAELIGAIVDGAFGGSLNLQMVALGAIIAWILIKLKMPVMSVAIGIYLPLALSVPIMAGGIIAHVLLAGARFRIDGTLQGEPSKAAKVAIQEVQDRGVLIGAGFIAGESLMGVLLAVFIVADINPADWIGGTLGNMLSLVFFGWFVAVFISLSARSLPAKGNLLNDSMEVLSDAAVRLKSVLTPPKK
;
A
#
# COMPACT_ATOMS: atom_id res chain seq x y z
N MET A 1 20.39 1.16 -22.54
CA MET A 1 19.03 0.69 -22.20
C MET A 1 18.48 1.22 -20.87
N ILE A 2 19.23 2.06 -20.13
CA ILE A 2 18.84 2.57 -18.79
C ILE A 2 18.10 3.92 -18.87
N PHE A 3 18.29 4.68 -19.97
CA PHE A 3 17.67 6.01 -20.16
C PHE A 3 16.25 5.99 -20.78
N GLY A 4 15.80 4.85 -21.31
CA GLY A 4 14.42 4.70 -21.85
C GLY A 4 13.39 4.29 -20.80
N VAL A 5 13.85 3.90 -19.61
CA VAL A 5 12.99 3.43 -18.52
C VAL A 5 12.35 4.64 -17.82
N THR A 6 13.10 5.68 -17.49
CA THR A 6 12.64 6.86 -16.71
C THR A 6 11.52 7.70 -17.36
N GLN A 7 11.49 7.83 -18.69
CA GLN A 7 10.39 8.51 -19.40
C GLN A 7 9.05 7.77 -19.29
N CYS A 8 9.07 6.44 -19.16
CA CYS A 8 7.88 5.63 -18.97
C CYS A 8 7.31 5.76 -17.53
N TRP A 9 8.16 6.10 -16.56
CA TRP A 9 7.78 6.27 -15.15
C TRP A 9 6.99 7.55 -14.88
N PHE A 10 7.42 8.67 -15.45
CA PHE A 10 6.76 9.97 -15.25
C PHE A 10 5.32 9.95 -15.77
N TYR A 11 5.12 9.38 -16.96
CA TYR A 11 3.78 9.20 -17.52
C TYR A 11 2.97 8.25 -16.64
N ARG A 12 3.49 7.06 -16.33
CA ARG A 12 2.77 6.03 -15.57
C ARG A 12 2.39 6.47 -14.16
N TRP A 13 3.18 7.28 -13.47
CA TRP A 13 2.88 7.75 -12.12
C TRP A 13 1.83 8.88 -12.07
N PHE A 14 1.90 9.84 -13.00
CA PHE A 14 0.85 10.85 -13.17
C PHE A 14 -0.46 10.21 -13.66
N THR A 15 -0.38 9.30 -14.65
CA THR A 15 -1.55 8.53 -15.09
C THR A 15 -2.12 7.71 -13.94
N ASN A 16 -1.31 7.11 -13.07
CA ASN A 16 -1.81 6.30 -11.94
C ASN A 16 -2.72 7.08 -10.98
N ARG A 17 -2.47 8.36 -10.72
CA ARG A 17 -3.34 9.19 -9.85
C ARG A 17 -4.68 9.52 -10.50
N PHE A 18 -4.67 9.80 -11.81
CA PHE A 18 -5.89 9.97 -12.59
C PHE A 18 -6.67 8.66 -12.75
N ILE A 19 -5.97 7.54 -12.92
CA ILE A 19 -6.56 6.19 -12.99
C ILE A 19 -7.19 5.80 -11.65
N HIS A 20 -6.57 6.18 -10.54
CA HIS A 20 -7.16 6.01 -9.22
C HIS A 20 -8.48 6.80 -9.09
N PHE A 21 -8.47 8.09 -9.44
CA PHE A 21 -9.69 8.89 -9.43
C PHE A 21 -10.75 8.35 -10.40
N LEU A 22 -10.35 7.87 -11.58
CA LEU A 22 -11.25 7.20 -12.52
C LEU A 22 -11.93 5.99 -11.88
N GLY A 23 -11.21 5.21 -11.07
CA GLY A 23 -11.80 4.15 -10.26
C GLY A 23 -12.87 4.68 -9.30
N GLY A 24 -12.60 5.78 -8.61
CA GLY A 24 -13.58 6.46 -7.76
C GLY A 24 -14.82 6.93 -8.53
N VAL A 25 -14.64 7.46 -9.74
CA VAL A 25 -15.73 7.85 -10.64
C VAL A 25 -16.52 6.63 -11.13
N ILE A 26 -15.86 5.51 -11.42
CA ILE A 26 -16.54 4.25 -11.77
C ILE A 26 -17.36 3.74 -10.59
N GLY A 27 -16.78 3.72 -9.39
CA GLY A 27 -17.46 3.28 -8.16
C GLY A 27 -18.63 4.18 -7.80
N PHE A 28 -18.33 5.42 -7.39
CA PHE A 28 -19.32 6.38 -6.93
C PHE A 28 -20.18 6.93 -8.08
N GLY A 29 -19.58 7.36 -9.18
CA GLY A 29 -20.30 8.06 -10.25
C GLY A 29 -21.15 7.16 -11.16
N ILE A 30 -20.81 5.87 -11.27
CA ILE A 30 -21.50 4.95 -12.20
C ILE A 30 -22.15 3.79 -11.43
N LEU A 31 -21.37 3.00 -10.69
CA LEU A 31 -21.85 1.75 -10.11
C LEU A 31 -22.89 1.97 -9.00
N VAL A 32 -22.71 2.97 -8.13
CA VAL A 32 -23.68 3.27 -7.06
C VAL A 32 -25.05 3.70 -7.64
N PRO A 33 -25.14 4.71 -8.54
CA PRO A 33 -26.41 5.06 -9.17
C PRO A 33 -27.05 3.90 -9.94
N VAL A 34 -26.26 3.14 -10.70
CA VAL A 34 -26.76 1.98 -11.46
C VAL A 34 -27.35 0.93 -10.50
N TYR A 35 -26.68 0.64 -9.39
CA TYR A 35 -27.19 -0.28 -8.39
C TYR A 35 -28.49 0.23 -7.76
N GLY A 36 -28.49 1.48 -7.29
CA GLY A 36 -29.67 2.09 -6.66
C GLY A 36 -30.88 2.17 -7.61
N LEU A 37 -30.65 2.40 -8.90
CA LEU A 37 -31.71 2.40 -9.91
C LEU A 37 -32.26 0.99 -10.23
N LEU A 38 -31.42 -0.05 -10.20
CA LEU A 38 -31.81 -1.42 -10.53
C LEU A 38 -32.38 -2.20 -9.34
N LYS A 39 -31.91 -1.91 -8.12
CA LYS A 39 -32.24 -2.66 -6.90
C LYS A 39 -33.01 -1.86 -5.86
N GLY A 40 -33.16 -0.55 -6.05
CA GLY A 40 -33.77 0.36 -5.09
C GLY A 40 -32.76 0.95 -4.11
N TRP A 41 -33.12 2.08 -3.51
CA TRP A 41 -32.36 2.74 -2.45
C TRP A 41 -32.83 2.25 -1.07
N PRO A 42 -31.97 2.27 -0.04
CA PRO A 42 -32.32 1.78 1.31
C PRO A 42 -33.49 2.54 1.97
N GLY A 43 -33.74 3.80 1.62
CA GLY A 43 -34.93 4.53 2.04
C GLY A 43 -34.86 5.06 3.47
N THR A 44 -33.67 5.40 3.97
CA THR A 44 -33.44 5.91 5.33
C THR A 44 -33.91 7.35 5.55
N GLY A 45 -34.25 8.07 4.48
CA GLY A 45 -34.77 9.44 4.51
C GLY A 45 -33.73 10.51 4.17
N ASP A 46 -32.43 10.21 4.27
CA ASP A 46 -31.35 11.02 3.71
C ASP A 46 -30.75 10.32 2.48
N LEU A 47 -30.81 11.00 1.33
CA LEU A 47 -30.28 10.48 0.08
C LEU A 47 -28.76 10.30 0.12
N VAL A 48 -28.04 11.12 0.89
CA VAL A 48 -26.58 11.03 1.00
C VAL A 48 -26.19 9.78 1.77
N ASP A 49 -26.86 9.51 2.90
CA ASP A 49 -26.62 8.32 3.70
C ASP A 49 -27.02 7.04 2.97
N ASP A 50 -28.16 7.05 2.28
CA ASP A 50 -28.57 5.96 1.39
C ASP A 50 -27.51 5.68 0.32
N PHE A 51 -26.92 6.73 -0.26
CA PHE A 51 -25.88 6.61 -1.27
C PHE A 51 -24.60 5.97 -0.72
N TYR A 52 -24.13 6.45 0.44
CA TYR A 52 -22.95 5.89 1.10
C TYR A 52 -23.15 4.46 1.57
N THR A 53 -24.37 4.12 2.00
CA THR A 53 -24.74 2.76 2.41
C THR A 53 -24.64 1.79 1.24
N VAL A 54 -25.20 2.14 0.07
CA VAL A 54 -25.07 1.32 -1.15
C VAL A 54 -23.60 1.14 -1.55
N TRP A 55 -22.81 2.21 -1.47
CA TRP A 55 -21.38 2.11 -1.76
C TRP A 55 -20.65 1.15 -0.81
N SER A 56 -20.84 1.33 0.51
CA SER A 56 -20.17 0.56 1.55
C SER A 56 -20.52 -0.93 1.48
N ASP A 57 -21.81 -1.23 1.34
CA ASP A 57 -22.32 -2.60 1.46
C ASP A 57 -22.23 -3.40 0.15
N GLN A 58 -22.15 -2.71 -0.99
CA GLN A 58 -22.23 -3.35 -2.30
C GLN A 58 -21.01 -3.01 -3.16
N ILE A 59 -20.86 -1.75 -3.56
CA ILE A 59 -19.90 -1.36 -4.61
C ILE A 59 -18.44 -1.54 -4.17
N ARG A 60 -18.15 -1.37 -2.89
CA ARG A 60 -16.82 -1.63 -2.35
C ARG A 60 -16.33 -3.06 -2.59
N TYR A 61 -17.22 -4.06 -2.58
CA TYR A 61 -16.88 -5.44 -2.91
C TYR A 61 -16.53 -5.65 -4.40
N VAL A 62 -17.00 -4.78 -5.29
CA VAL A 62 -16.53 -4.72 -6.69
C VAL A 62 -15.06 -4.33 -6.72
N GLY A 63 -14.65 -3.35 -5.90
CA GLY A 63 -13.25 -2.99 -5.70
C GLY A 63 -12.42 -4.17 -5.21
N VAL A 64 -12.90 -4.91 -4.20
CA VAL A 64 -12.24 -6.12 -3.66
C VAL A 64 -12.02 -7.17 -4.76
N GLY A 65 -13.05 -7.52 -5.53
CA GLY A 65 -12.93 -8.49 -6.62
C GLY A 65 -11.92 -8.06 -7.69
N ALA A 66 -11.91 -6.76 -8.03
CA ALA A 66 -10.94 -6.21 -8.97
C ALA A 66 -9.51 -6.25 -8.42
N MET A 67 -9.30 -6.01 -7.13
CA MET A 67 -7.98 -6.12 -6.47
C MET A 67 -7.47 -7.55 -6.43
N VAL A 68 -8.33 -8.53 -6.15
CA VAL A 68 -7.93 -9.95 -6.13
C VAL A 68 -7.43 -10.38 -7.51
N VAL A 69 -8.20 -10.11 -8.56
CA VAL A 69 -7.78 -10.42 -9.95
C VAL A 69 -6.54 -9.61 -10.35
N GLY A 70 -6.46 -8.35 -9.95
CA GLY A 70 -5.29 -7.50 -10.14
C GLY A 70 -4.03 -8.09 -9.49
N GLY A 71 -4.13 -8.54 -8.24
CA GLY A 71 -3.05 -9.19 -7.49
C GLY A 71 -2.60 -10.49 -8.15
N VAL A 72 -3.54 -11.37 -8.51
CA VAL A 72 -3.26 -12.63 -9.25
C VAL A 72 -2.59 -12.35 -10.59
N TYR A 73 -3.07 -11.35 -11.34
CA TYR A 73 -2.47 -10.96 -12.61
C TYR A 73 -1.06 -10.41 -12.46
N THR A 74 -0.82 -9.56 -11.44
CA THR A 74 0.52 -9.04 -11.13
C THR A 74 1.48 -10.20 -10.88
N LEU A 75 1.08 -11.21 -10.11
CA LEU A 75 1.90 -12.38 -9.85
C LEU A 75 2.18 -13.19 -11.10
N TRP A 76 1.14 -13.43 -11.89
CA TRP A 76 1.27 -14.13 -13.16
C TRP A 76 2.25 -13.40 -14.10
N SER A 77 2.21 -12.06 -14.14
CA SER A 77 3.11 -11.27 -14.97
C SER A 77 4.57 -11.37 -14.51
N MET A 78 4.79 -11.63 -13.21
CA MET A 78 6.11 -11.69 -12.58
C MET A 78 6.64 -13.11 -12.34
N ARG A 79 5.90 -14.14 -12.76
CA ARG A 79 6.25 -15.55 -12.57
C ARG A 79 7.67 -15.91 -13.03
N LYS A 80 8.17 -15.28 -14.11
CA LYS A 80 9.53 -15.51 -14.62
C LYS A 80 10.58 -14.94 -13.67
N THR A 81 10.41 -13.69 -13.25
CA THR A 81 11.30 -13.01 -12.29
C THR A 81 11.32 -13.74 -10.94
N ILE A 82 10.15 -14.21 -10.49
CA ILE A 82 10.03 -15.04 -9.28
C ILE A 82 10.80 -16.35 -9.46
N ALA A 83 10.59 -17.08 -10.57
CA ALA A 83 11.29 -18.33 -10.84
C ALA A 83 12.81 -18.16 -10.92
N GLU A 84 13.30 -17.09 -11.54
CA GLU A 84 14.73 -16.76 -11.59
C GLU A 84 15.31 -16.48 -10.20
N GLY A 85 14.60 -15.71 -9.37
CA GLY A 85 15.01 -15.43 -7.99
C GLY A 85 15.14 -16.71 -7.17
N LEU A 86 14.20 -17.64 -7.34
CA LEU A 86 14.23 -18.96 -6.70
C LEU A 86 15.38 -19.83 -7.18
N ILE A 87 15.57 -19.95 -8.50
CA ILE A 87 16.66 -20.76 -9.04
C ILE A 87 18.02 -20.23 -8.56
N LYS A 88 18.17 -18.91 -8.45
CA LYS A 88 19.41 -18.28 -7.99
C LYS A 88 19.63 -18.46 -6.49
N SER A 89 18.59 -18.46 -5.67
CA SER A 89 18.72 -18.73 -4.23
C SER A 89 19.21 -20.15 -3.95
N PHE A 90 18.82 -21.14 -4.75
CA PHE A 90 19.31 -22.52 -4.64
C PHE A 90 20.72 -22.74 -5.21
N LYS A 91 21.22 -21.85 -6.08
CA LYS A 91 22.55 -21.94 -6.70
C LYS A 91 23.65 -21.22 -5.93
N SER A 92 23.42 -20.85 -4.67
CA SER A 92 24.41 -20.09 -3.90
C SER A 92 25.74 -20.85 -3.78
N SER A 93 26.79 -20.17 -4.24
CA SER A 93 28.11 -20.71 -4.55
C SER A 93 28.91 -21.02 -3.28
N LYS A 94 29.29 -22.28 -3.10
CA LYS A 94 30.40 -22.67 -2.23
C LYS A 94 31.71 -22.28 -2.93
N ASN A 95 32.26 -21.11 -2.62
CA ASN A 95 33.69 -20.87 -2.78
C ASN A 95 34.18 -20.17 -1.51
N GLY A 96 34.99 -20.91 -0.75
CA GLY A 96 35.70 -20.39 0.41
C GLY A 96 37.20 -20.26 0.10
N ASN A 97 37.81 -19.30 0.80
CA ASN A 97 39.25 -19.11 1.04
C ASN A 97 39.98 -18.02 0.23
N ASP A 98 39.40 -16.82 0.10
CA ASP A 98 40.20 -15.61 -0.12
C ASP A 98 39.93 -14.58 0.98
N GLU A 99 40.91 -13.70 1.25
CA GLU A 99 40.73 -12.56 2.13
C GLU A 99 39.64 -11.63 1.57
N VAL A 100 38.42 -11.79 2.08
CA VAL A 100 37.26 -11.05 1.63
C VAL A 100 37.43 -9.56 2.00
N LEU A 101 37.26 -8.68 1.00
CA LEU A 101 37.25 -7.23 1.18
C LEU A 101 36.27 -6.84 2.28
N ARG A 102 36.58 -5.77 3.04
CA ARG A 102 35.69 -5.28 4.12
C ARG A 102 34.24 -5.07 3.64
N THR A 103 34.05 -4.65 2.39
CA THR A 103 32.74 -4.39 1.75
C THR A 103 31.97 -5.66 1.39
N GLU A 104 32.60 -6.83 1.48
CA GLU A 104 32.03 -8.14 1.16
C GLU A 104 31.95 -9.05 2.40
N LYS A 105 32.36 -8.54 3.58
CA LYS A 105 32.23 -9.25 4.86
C LYS A 105 30.78 -9.24 5.34
N ASP A 106 30.10 -10.35 5.07
CA ASP A 106 28.73 -10.63 5.47
C ASP A 106 28.63 -11.24 6.89
N LEU A 107 27.43 -11.33 7.46
CA LEU A 107 27.23 -12.10 8.69
C LEU A 107 27.56 -13.58 8.44
N PRO A 108 28.27 -14.22 9.37
CA PRO A 108 28.67 -15.61 9.17
C PRO A 108 27.42 -16.50 9.21
N LEU A 109 27.26 -17.32 8.15
CA LEU A 109 26.03 -18.05 7.86
C LEU A 109 25.65 -19.05 8.97
N ASP A 110 26.63 -19.60 9.67
CA ASP A 110 26.47 -20.46 10.84
C ASP A 110 25.67 -19.77 11.95
N LYS A 111 25.97 -18.49 12.25
CA LYS A 111 25.24 -17.71 13.26
C LYS A 111 23.84 -17.34 12.80
N VAL A 112 23.67 -17.03 11.52
CA VAL A 112 22.35 -16.74 10.92
C VAL A 112 21.46 -17.99 11.00
N MET A 113 21.97 -19.15 10.58
CA MET A 113 21.25 -20.42 10.65
C MET A 113 20.91 -20.82 12.08
N MET A 114 21.82 -20.58 13.05
CA MET A 114 21.56 -20.78 14.47
C MET A 114 20.40 -19.89 14.95
N PHE A 115 20.42 -18.59 14.62
CA PHE A 115 19.37 -17.65 15.01
C PHE A 115 18.01 -18.01 14.39
N CYS A 116 17.99 -18.35 13.10
CA CYS A 116 16.78 -18.88 12.46
C CYS A 116 16.29 -20.16 13.14
N GLY A 117 17.18 -21.08 13.52
CA GLY A 117 16.83 -22.28 14.26
C GLY A 117 16.16 -21.99 15.61
N VAL A 118 16.68 -21.02 16.36
CA VAL A 118 16.07 -20.56 17.62
C VAL A 118 14.68 -19.99 17.37
N LEU A 119 14.49 -19.16 16.34
CA LEU A 119 13.17 -18.61 15.99
C LEU A 119 12.15 -19.70 15.60
N ILE A 120 12.59 -20.75 14.91
CA ILE A 120 11.73 -21.90 14.57
C ILE A 120 11.28 -22.62 15.85
N VAL A 121 12.19 -22.84 16.80
CA VAL A 121 11.85 -23.46 18.09
C VAL A 121 10.88 -22.58 18.88
N LEU A 122 11.10 -21.26 18.93
CA LEU A 122 10.18 -20.34 19.60
C LEU A 122 8.79 -20.34 18.94
N THR A 123 8.73 -20.35 17.61
CA THR A 123 7.47 -20.45 16.84
C THR A 123 6.76 -21.78 17.14
N PHE A 124 7.51 -22.89 17.19
CA PHE A 124 7.00 -24.19 17.58
C PHE A 124 6.41 -24.17 19.00
N LEU A 125 7.13 -23.64 19.98
CA LEU A 125 6.66 -23.56 21.37
C LEU A 125 5.39 -22.70 21.47
N PHE A 126 5.34 -21.58 20.75
CA PHE A 126 4.15 -20.73 20.67
C PHE A 126 2.95 -21.47 20.07
N TYR A 127 3.12 -22.16 18.94
CA TYR A 127 2.03 -22.95 18.35
C TYR A 127 1.63 -24.14 19.21
N TRP A 128 2.56 -24.77 19.91
CA TRP A 128 2.24 -25.86 20.82
C TRP A 128 1.40 -25.36 22.01
N TYR A 129 1.77 -24.21 22.58
CA TYR A 129 0.99 -23.54 23.60
C TYR A 129 -0.42 -23.16 23.10
N ALA A 130 -0.52 -22.61 21.89
CA ALA A 130 -1.79 -22.15 21.33
C ALA A 130 -2.72 -23.30 20.90
N THR A 131 -2.18 -24.39 20.34
CA THR A 131 -2.98 -25.48 19.73
C THR A 131 -3.11 -26.72 20.60
N GLY A 132 -2.26 -26.89 21.62
CA GLY A 132 -2.20 -28.09 22.45
C GLY A 132 -1.74 -29.37 21.72
N ASN A 133 -1.48 -29.31 20.42
CA ASN A 133 -1.14 -30.47 19.59
C ASN A 133 0.28 -30.34 19.03
N LEU A 134 1.14 -31.28 19.43
CA LEU A 134 2.57 -31.27 19.09
C LEU A 134 2.84 -31.46 17.60
N VAL A 135 2.09 -32.34 16.93
CA VAL A 135 2.26 -32.61 15.50
C VAL A 135 1.90 -31.35 14.69
N MET A 136 0.83 -30.67 15.11
CA MET A 136 0.39 -29.42 14.51
C MET A 136 1.38 -28.30 14.66
N ALA A 137 1.89 -28.13 15.87
CA ALA A 137 2.85 -27.09 16.17
C ALA A 137 4.14 -27.28 15.37
N LEU A 138 4.64 -28.52 15.26
CA LEU A 138 5.85 -28.83 14.50
C LEU A 138 5.64 -28.63 13.00
N ALA A 139 4.53 -29.14 12.48
CA ALA A 139 4.18 -28.96 11.07
C ALA A 139 4.04 -27.46 10.73
N GLY A 140 3.33 -26.69 11.54
CA GLY A 140 3.14 -25.25 11.36
C GLY A 140 4.44 -24.45 11.44
N ALA A 141 5.31 -24.74 12.41
CA ALA A 141 6.57 -24.02 12.58
C ALA A 141 7.58 -24.31 11.47
N LEU A 142 7.76 -25.58 11.09
CA LEU A 142 8.62 -25.95 9.95
C LEU A 142 8.07 -25.38 8.65
N PHE A 143 6.75 -25.45 8.47
CA PHE A 143 6.09 -24.89 7.31
C PHE A 143 6.32 -23.38 7.20
N LEU A 144 6.09 -22.63 8.28
CA LEU A 144 6.31 -21.19 8.32
C LEU A 144 7.77 -20.86 8.01
N ALA A 145 8.72 -21.60 8.56
CA ALA A 145 10.13 -21.42 8.29
C ALA A 145 10.46 -21.52 6.79
N VAL A 146 9.96 -22.58 6.13
CA VAL A 146 10.20 -22.83 4.71
C VAL A 146 9.54 -21.77 3.83
N VAL A 147 8.28 -21.43 4.11
CA VAL A 147 7.53 -20.45 3.32
C VAL A 147 8.11 -19.04 3.48
N SER A 148 8.36 -18.61 4.72
CA SER A 148 8.98 -17.30 4.98
C SER A 148 10.35 -17.19 4.33
N PHE A 149 11.19 -18.24 4.40
CA PHE A 149 12.50 -18.25 3.73
C PHE A 149 12.36 -18.08 2.21
N PHE A 150 11.47 -18.83 1.57
CA PHE A 150 11.24 -18.78 0.13
C PHE A 150 10.76 -17.38 -0.32
N PHE A 151 9.76 -16.83 0.37
CA PHE A 151 9.21 -15.52 0.03
C PHE A 151 10.17 -14.38 0.34
N ALA A 152 10.97 -14.47 1.41
CA ALA A 152 12.05 -13.52 1.69
C ALA A 152 13.10 -13.53 0.58
N ALA A 153 13.52 -14.71 0.11
CA ALA A 153 14.50 -14.83 -0.98
C ALA A 153 13.97 -14.23 -2.30
N VAL A 154 12.71 -14.50 -2.65
CA VAL A 154 12.06 -13.92 -3.84
C VAL A 154 11.94 -12.41 -3.72
N ALA A 155 11.43 -11.91 -2.58
CA ALA A 155 11.22 -10.50 -2.36
C ALA A 155 12.54 -9.73 -2.35
N GLY A 156 13.58 -10.25 -1.69
CA GLY A 156 14.92 -9.69 -1.67
C GLY A 156 15.55 -9.64 -3.07
N TYR A 157 15.42 -10.70 -3.87
CA TYR A 157 15.92 -10.71 -5.26
C TYR A 157 15.20 -9.66 -6.12
N ILE A 158 13.86 -9.64 -6.06
CA ILE A 158 13.07 -8.71 -6.87
C ILE A 158 13.38 -7.28 -6.47
N ALA A 159 13.38 -6.97 -5.17
CA ALA A 159 13.79 -5.66 -4.68
C ALA A 159 15.18 -5.32 -5.18
N GLY A 160 16.19 -6.19 -5.01
CA GLY A 160 17.55 -5.95 -5.49
C GLY A 160 17.64 -5.59 -6.98
N VAL A 161 16.86 -6.25 -7.84
CA VAL A 161 16.87 -6.03 -9.30
C VAL A 161 16.07 -4.80 -9.72
N VAL A 162 14.85 -4.61 -9.22
CA VAL A 162 13.95 -3.55 -9.70
C VAL A 162 13.86 -2.32 -8.78
N GLY A 163 14.33 -2.41 -7.54
CA GLY A 163 14.13 -1.44 -6.47
C GLY A 163 12.94 -1.81 -5.57
N SER A 164 12.97 -1.47 -4.27
CA SER A 164 11.85 -1.74 -3.34
C SER A 164 10.57 -1.03 -3.79
N SER A 165 10.65 0.24 -4.21
CA SER A 165 9.51 1.03 -4.71
C SER A 165 8.84 0.46 -5.97
N ASN A 166 9.57 -0.37 -6.73
CA ASN A 166 9.09 -1.00 -7.96
C ASN A 166 8.80 -2.49 -7.76
N SER A 167 9.16 -3.03 -6.60
CA SER A 167 8.86 -4.40 -6.25
C SER A 167 7.35 -4.50 -5.97
N PRO A 168 6.67 -5.54 -6.48
CA PRO A 168 5.24 -5.74 -6.34
C PRO A 168 4.88 -6.22 -4.91
N VAL A 169 5.37 -5.59 -3.84
CA VAL A 169 5.22 -6.10 -2.46
C VAL A 169 3.76 -6.38 -2.13
N SER A 170 2.85 -5.48 -2.50
CA SER A 170 1.41 -5.68 -2.30
C SER A 170 0.87 -6.87 -3.11
N GLY A 171 1.35 -7.07 -4.35
CA GLY A 171 0.98 -8.25 -5.15
C GLY A 171 1.53 -9.56 -4.58
N MET A 172 2.77 -9.55 -4.08
CA MET A 172 3.40 -10.69 -3.38
C MET A 172 2.68 -11.03 -2.07
N THR A 173 2.20 -10.02 -1.34
CA THR A 173 1.41 -10.21 -0.12
C THR A 173 0.09 -10.91 -0.42
N ILE A 174 -0.64 -10.47 -1.46
CA ILE A 174 -1.88 -11.13 -1.91
C ILE A 174 -1.60 -12.56 -2.39
N ALA A 175 -0.49 -12.80 -3.10
CA ALA A 175 -0.06 -14.15 -3.51
C ALA A 175 0.06 -15.09 -2.33
N THR A 176 0.81 -14.61 -1.34
CA THR A 176 1.13 -15.35 -0.15
C THR A 176 -0.15 -15.67 0.57
N LEU A 177 -1.04 -14.67 0.74
CA LEU A 177 -2.33 -14.86 1.36
C LEU A 177 -3.16 -15.94 0.64
N LEU A 178 -3.33 -15.86 -0.67
CA LEU A 178 -4.10 -16.84 -1.45
C LEU A 178 -3.48 -18.24 -1.39
N PHE A 179 -2.15 -18.33 -1.43
CA PHE A 179 -1.43 -19.59 -1.26
C PHE A 179 -1.63 -20.17 0.14
N THR A 180 -1.49 -19.35 1.18
CA THR A 180 -1.74 -19.73 2.58
C THR A 180 -3.18 -20.17 2.78
N ILE A 181 -4.17 -19.48 2.19
CA ILE A 181 -5.57 -19.89 2.20
C ILE A 181 -5.73 -21.30 1.63
N GLY A 182 -5.23 -21.53 0.40
CA GLY A 182 -5.35 -22.85 -0.24
C GLY A 182 -4.68 -23.95 0.58
N LEU A 183 -3.54 -23.64 1.20
CA LEU A 183 -2.81 -24.60 2.03
C LEU A 183 -3.50 -24.87 3.37
N VAL A 184 -3.96 -23.84 4.07
CA VAL A 184 -4.74 -24.00 5.32
C VAL A 184 -6.06 -24.71 5.04
N TRP A 185 -6.67 -24.50 3.86
CA TRP A 185 -7.84 -25.26 3.45
C TRP A 185 -7.53 -26.76 3.28
N VAL A 186 -6.40 -27.12 2.67
CA VAL A 186 -5.99 -28.53 2.54
C VAL A 186 -5.60 -29.12 3.90
N VAL A 187 -4.70 -28.46 4.63
CA VAL A 187 -4.14 -29.01 5.88
C VAL A 187 -5.15 -28.84 7.01
N GLY A 188 -5.52 -27.60 7.32
CA GLY A 188 -6.48 -27.25 8.37
C GLY A 188 -7.87 -27.86 8.12
N GLY A 189 -8.38 -27.74 6.91
CA GLY A 189 -9.71 -28.24 6.55
C GLY A 189 -9.76 -29.75 6.36
N LEU A 190 -9.03 -30.29 5.37
CA LEU A 190 -9.18 -31.72 4.97
C LEU A 190 -8.48 -32.69 5.92
N ILE A 191 -7.25 -32.38 6.36
CA ILE A 191 -6.46 -33.28 7.21
C ILE A 191 -6.87 -33.13 8.68
N MET A 192 -7.05 -31.88 9.11
CA MET A 192 -7.10 -31.52 10.52
C MET A 192 -8.49 -31.18 11.05
N LYS A 193 -9.48 -31.02 10.14
CA LYS A 193 -10.89 -30.74 10.46
C LYS A 193 -11.06 -29.54 11.42
N MET A 194 -10.23 -28.52 11.24
CA MET A 194 -10.32 -27.27 12.00
C MET A 194 -11.63 -26.54 11.71
N SER A 195 -12.10 -25.73 12.67
CA SER A 195 -13.23 -24.85 12.43
C SER A 195 -12.89 -23.76 11.40
N GLN A 196 -13.91 -23.17 10.79
CA GLN A 196 -13.70 -22.05 9.84
C GLN A 196 -12.95 -20.88 10.49
N THR A 197 -13.33 -20.53 11.72
CA THR A 197 -12.68 -19.44 12.48
C THR A 197 -11.21 -19.73 12.74
N ASP A 198 -10.87 -20.97 13.13
CA ASP A 198 -9.47 -21.34 13.37
C ASP A 198 -8.64 -21.29 12.08
N MET A 199 -9.21 -21.70 10.94
CA MET A 199 -8.56 -21.60 9.64
C MET A 199 -8.32 -20.15 9.22
N MET A 200 -9.27 -19.26 9.47
CA MET A 200 -9.12 -17.82 9.20
C MET A 200 -8.00 -17.22 10.05
N ILE A 201 -7.99 -17.47 11.36
CA ILE A 201 -6.97 -16.98 12.30
C ILE A 201 -5.58 -17.52 11.91
N ALA A 202 -5.46 -18.82 11.65
CA ALA A 202 -4.21 -19.45 11.23
C ALA A 202 -3.67 -18.84 9.93
N THR A 203 -4.56 -18.63 8.96
CA THR A 203 -4.21 -17.99 7.69
C THR A 203 -3.67 -16.58 7.90
N MET A 204 -4.34 -15.77 8.74
CA MET A 204 -3.92 -14.40 9.02
C MET A 204 -2.55 -14.35 9.71
N PHE A 205 -2.28 -15.24 10.67
CA PHE A 205 -0.96 -15.29 11.33
C PHE A 205 0.16 -15.64 10.35
N ILE A 206 -0.02 -16.69 9.55
CA ILE A 206 0.99 -17.12 8.58
C ILE A 206 1.20 -16.02 7.53
N ALA A 207 0.11 -15.47 6.98
CA ALA A 207 0.19 -14.43 5.95
C ALA A 207 0.86 -13.15 6.48
N ALA A 208 0.57 -12.73 7.71
CA ALA A 208 1.22 -11.58 8.33
C ALA A 208 2.74 -11.78 8.46
N ILE A 209 3.17 -12.92 9.00
CA ILE A 209 4.60 -13.20 9.18
C ILE A 209 5.34 -13.25 7.84
N VAL A 210 4.77 -13.91 6.83
CA VAL A 210 5.40 -14.01 5.52
C VAL A 210 5.41 -12.66 4.79
N ALA A 211 4.33 -11.88 4.88
CA ALA A 211 4.27 -10.55 4.27
C ALA A 211 5.28 -9.58 4.89
N THR A 212 5.38 -9.55 6.22
CA THR A 212 6.39 -8.75 6.94
C THR A 212 7.80 -9.21 6.60
N SER A 213 8.04 -10.52 6.54
CA SER A 213 9.34 -11.08 6.15
C SER A 213 9.73 -10.69 4.72
N ALA A 214 8.79 -10.72 3.77
CA ALA A 214 9.03 -10.32 2.39
C ALA A 214 9.33 -8.82 2.26
N ALA A 215 8.59 -7.97 2.99
CA ALA A 215 8.82 -6.54 3.01
C ALA A 215 10.21 -6.19 3.58
N ILE A 216 10.55 -6.73 4.76
CA ILE A 216 11.86 -6.51 5.41
C ILE A 216 12.99 -7.03 4.53
N ALA A 217 12.86 -8.21 3.91
CA ALA A 217 13.88 -8.71 3.00
C ALA A 217 14.10 -7.80 1.79
N GLY A 218 13.04 -7.16 1.29
CA GLY A 218 13.14 -6.17 0.21
C GLY A 218 13.90 -4.91 0.62
N ASP A 219 13.61 -4.38 1.81
CA ASP A 219 14.25 -3.18 2.36
C ASP A 219 15.71 -3.43 2.69
N VAL A 220 16.03 -4.53 3.39
CA VAL A 220 17.41 -4.96 3.68
C VAL A 220 18.25 -5.06 2.41
N MET A 221 17.68 -5.58 1.31
CA MET A 221 18.41 -5.67 0.04
C MET A 221 18.66 -4.30 -0.62
N GLN A 222 17.78 -3.31 -0.43
CA GLN A 222 18.06 -1.93 -0.86
C GLN A 222 19.09 -1.26 0.03
N ASP A 223 18.98 -1.47 1.33
CA ASP A 223 19.90 -0.91 2.30
C ASP A 223 21.29 -1.47 2.01
N LEU A 224 21.45 -2.79 1.84
CA LEU A 224 22.76 -3.39 1.49
C LEU A 224 23.31 -2.84 0.17
N LYS A 225 22.44 -2.57 -0.81
CA LYS A 225 22.85 -1.92 -2.07
C LYS A 225 23.34 -0.49 -1.85
N THR A 226 22.64 0.31 -1.07
CA THR A 226 23.06 1.69 -0.75
C THR A 226 24.34 1.69 0.10
N GLY A 227 24.41 0.82 1.10
CA GLY A 227 25.60 0.55 1.89
C GLY A 227 26.81 0.20 1.02
N HIS A 228 26.65 -0.70 0.06
CA HIS A 228 27.71 -1.03 -0.89
C HIS A 228 28.15 0.18 -1.74
N MET A 229 27.21 1.01 -2.21
CA MET A 229 27.51 2.23 -2.98
C MET A 229 28.31 3.27 -2.17
N VAL A 230 28.10 3.36 -0.86
CA VAL A 230 28.83 4.29 0.03
C VAL A 230 30.03 3.64 0.74
N GLY A 231 30.35 2.37 0.45
CA GLY A 231 31.48 1.66 1.04
C GLY A 231 31.27 1.21 2.50
N ALA A 232 30.03 0.91 2.90
CA ALA A 232 29.70 0.34 4.20
C ALA A 232 30.16 -1.12 4.36
N THR A 233 30.16 -1.62 5.59
CA THR A 233 30.49 -3.02 5.92
C THR A 233 29.19 -3.81 6.16
N PRO A 234 28.86 -4.83 5.34
CA PRO A 234 27.56 -5.50 5.38
C PRO A 234 27.16 -6.04 6.75
N TRP A 235 28.04 -6.74 7.46
CA TRP A 235 27.67 -7.33 8.76
C TRP A 235 27.25 -6.28 9.81
N ARG A 236 27.86 -5.09 9.80
CA ARG A 236 27.52 -3.99 10.74
C ARG A 236 26.14 -3.45 10.43
N GLN A 237 25.86 -3.34 9.14
CA GLN A 237 24.60 -2.83 8.63
C GLN A 237 23.45 -3.78 8.95
N GLN A 238 23.59 -5.08 8.64
CA GLN A 238 22.61 -6.10 9.00
C GLN A 238 22.38 -6.18 10.52
N THR A 239 23.43 -6.03 11.32
CA THR A 239 23.27 -5.98 12.80
C THR A 239 22.42 -4.78 13.24
N ALA A 240 22.66 -3.60 12.65
CA ALA A 240 21.86 -2.41 12.93
C ALA A 240 20.40 -2.56 12.46
N GLU A 241 20.18 -3.16 11.29
CA GLU A 241 18.85 -3.47 10.75
C GLU A 241 18.09 -4.45 11.66
N ILE A 242 18.75 -5.52 12.15
CA ILE A 242 18.16 -6.45 13.13
C ILE A 242 17.71 -5.71 14.38
N ILE A 243 18.56 -4.83 14.94
CA ILE A 243 18.20 -4.02 16.10
C ILE A 243 16.98 -3.13 15.80
N GLY A 244 16.98 -2.45 14.63
CA GLY A 244 15.88 -1.60 14.20
C GLY A 244 14.56 -2.37 14.07
N VAL A 245 14.58 -3.56 13.47
CA VAL A 245 13.40 -4.42 13.33
C VAL A 245 12.89 -4.90 14.68
N VAL A 246 13.79 -5.31 15.61
CA VAL A 246 13.39 -5.74 16.96
C VAL A 246 12.74 -4.60 17.74
N VAL A 247 13.34 -3.41 17.73
CA VAL A 247 12.77 -2.23 18.37
C VAL A 247 11.40 -1.89 17.75
N GLY A 248 11.31 -1.87 16.42
CA GLY A 248 10.05 -1.63 15.71
C GLY A 248 8.96 -2.64 16.08
N ALA A 249 9.29 -3.93 16.12
CA ALA A 249 8.35 -4.99 16.50
C ALA A 249 7.82 -4.81 17.94
N LEU A 250 8.67 -4.38 18.88
CA LEU A 250 8.26 -4.11 20.26
C LEU A 250 7.37 -2.86 20.39
N VAL A 251 7.58 -1.84 19.54
CA VAL A 251 6.80 -0.59 19.56
C VAL A 251 5.45 -0.70 18.84
N ILE A 252 5.38 -1.45 17.74
CA ILE A 252 4.18 -1.57 16.90
C ILE A 252 2.97 -2.10 17.70
N GLY A 253 3.16 -3.12 18.55
CA GLY A 253 2.07 -3.72 19.33
C GLY A 253 1.36 -2.73 20.26
N PRO A 254 2.08 -2.05 21.18
CA PRO A 254 1.51 -1.01 22.02
C PRO A 254 0.87 0.15 21.25
N VAL A 255 1.52 0.63 20.17
CA VAL A 255 0.98 1.72 19.35
C VAL A 255 -0.34 1.32 18.68
N LEU A 256 -0.41 0.12 18.08
CA LEU A 256 -1.64 -0.40 17.49
C LEU A 256 -2.74 -0.60 18.55
N SER A 257 -2.37 -1.01 19.77
CA SER A 257 -3.34 -1.15 20.87
C SER A 257 -3.92 0.21 21.29
N ILE A 258 -3.10 1.25 21.39
CA ILE A 258 -3.55 2.62 21.70
C ILE A 258 -4.46 3.14 20.58
N LEU A 259 -4.05 3.00 19.33
CA LEU A 259 -4.86 3.43 18.17
C LEU A 259 -6.19 2.70 18.10
N HIS A 260 -6.19 1.39 18.35
CA HIS A 260 -7.41 0.59 18.37
C HIS A 260 -8.37 1.02 19.49
N LYS A 261 -7.84 1.31 20.69
CA LYS A 261 -8.67 1.83 21.80
C LYS A 261 -9.19 3.25 21.54
N ALA A 262 -8.41 4.11 20.92
CA ALA A 262 -8.77 5.51 20.68
C ALA A 262 -9.79 5.67 19.54
N PHE A 263 -9.56 4.99 18.41
CA PHE A 263 -10.30 5.23 17.18
C PHE A 263 -11.01 4.00 16.64
N GLN A 264 -10.65 2.78 17.05
CA GLN A 264 -10.97 1.54 16.31
C GLN A 264 -10.31 1.48 14.93
N ILE A 265 -10.03 0.26 14.46
CA ILE A 265 -9.38 0.03 13.17
C ILE A 265 -10.41 -0.60 12.24
N SER A 266 -10.67 0.04 11.11
CA SER A 266 -11.74 -0.27 10.16
C SER A 266 -13.15 0.03 10.71
N LYS A 267 -13.91 0.82 9.94
CA LYS A 267 -15.31 1.12 10.22
C LYS A 267 -16.18 -0.14 10.24
N THR A 268 -15.96 -1.07 9.31
CA THR A 268 -16.75 -2.31 9.23
C THR A 268 -16.47 -3.25 10.39
N ALA A 269 -15.22 -3.32 10.86
CA ALA A 269 -14.88 -4.10 12.05
C ALA A 269 -15.50 -3.47 13.32
N CYS A 270 -15.47 -2.15 13.44
CA CYS A 270 -16.12 -1.43 14.53
C CYS A 270 -17.65 -1.69 14.56
N GLU A 271 -18.32 -1.52 13.42
CA GLU A 271 -19.78 -1.73 13.31
C GLU A 271 -20.17 -3.18 13.63
N ARG A 272 -19.41 -4.16 13.12
CA ARG A 272 -19.62 -5.58 13.45
C ARG A 272 -19.43 -5.86 14.94
N THR A 273 -18.47 -5.20 15.58
CA THR A 273 -18.22 -5.36 17.02
C THR A 273 -19.40 -4.81 17.84
N ASN A 274 -19.95 -3.66 17.44
CA ASN A 274 -21.10 -3.05 18.12
C ASN A 274 -22.37 -3.91 18.07
N LEU A 275 -22.55 -4.77 17.06
CA LEU A 275 -23.70 -5.70 16.98
C LEU A 275 -23.73 -6.71 18.14
N GLY A 276 -22.58 -6.95 18.79
CA GLY A 276 -22.45 -7.87 19.93
C GLY A 276 -22.37 -7.20 21.30
N LEU A 277 -22.47 -5.85 21.35
CA LEU A 277 -22.32 -5.06 22.57
C LEU A 277 -23.66 -4.43 22.99
N ALA A 278 -23.81 -4.19 24.30
CA ALA A 278 -24.92 -3.38 24.81
C ALA A 278 -24.76 -1.93 24.31
N GLU A 279 -25.87 -1.21 24.13
CA GLU A 279 -25.89 0.16 23.57
C GLU A 279 -24.98 1.14 24.32
N VAL A 280 -24.79 0.93 25.63
CA VAL A 280 -23.92 1.75 26.50
C VAL A 280 -22.42 1.51 26.23
N ASP A 281 -22.05 0.34 25.71
CA ASP A 281 -20.67 -0.08 25.47
C ASP A 281 -20.28 0.02 23.99
N GLN A 282 -21.15 0.55 23.13
CA GLN A 282 -20.88 0.68 21.70
C GLN A 282 -19.80 1.72 21.42
N TYR A 283 -18.89 1.38 20.53
CA TYR A 283 -17.84 2.30 20.06
C TYR A 283 -18.43 3.31 19.05
N ASP A 284 -17.92 4.54 19.06
CA ASP A 284 -18.23 5.48 17.97
C ASP A 284 -17.43 5.10 16.71
N CYS A 285 -18.12 4.52 15.73
CA CYS A 285 -17.50 4.09 14.48
C CYS A 285 -17.38 5.20 13.43
N LYS A 286 -17.79 6.45 13.74
CA LYS A 286 -17.67 7.58 12.80
C LYS A 286 -16.22 7.95 12.53
N ASP A 287 -15.39 7.92 13.58
CA ASP A 287 -13.98 8.30 13.53
C ASP A 287 -13.04 7.08 13.37
N ALA A 288 -13.59 5.93 12.99
CA ALA A 288 -12.82 4.71 12.80
C ALA A 288 -11.73 4.87 11.73
N LEU A 289 -10.51 4.41 12.05
CA LEU A 289 -9.38 4.51 11.14
C LEU A 289 -9.64 3.70 9.86
N PHE A 290 -9.47 4.34 8.71
CA PHE A 290 -9.59 3.68 7.42
C PHE A 290 -8.42 2.71 7.20
N ALA A 291 -8.72 1.42 7.10
CA ALA A 291 -7.73 0.36 6.94
C ALA A 291 -8.01 -0.50 5.70
N PRO A 292 -7.97 0.09 4.48
CA PRO A 292 -8.42 -0.56 3.24
C PRO A 292 -7.65 -1.84 2.91
N GLN A 293 -6.35 -1.89 3.23
CA GLN A 293 -5.52 -3.07 2.99
C GLN A 293 -5.87 -4.20 3.97
N ALA A 294 -6.11 -3.88 5.24
CA ALA A 294 -6.49 -4.86 6.26
C ALA A 294 -7.88 -5.43 5.97
N GLU A 295 -8.81 -4.58 5.58
CA GLU A 295 -10.18 -4.97 5.21
C GLU A 295 -10.21 -5.82 3.93
N LEU A 296 -9.37 -5.52 2.94
CA LEU A 296 -9.19 -6.37 1.76
C LEU A 296 -8.70 -7.76 2.16
N ILE A 297 -7.62 -7.84 2.94
CA ILE A 297 -7.06 -9.11 3.41
C ILE A 297 -8.11 -9.89 4.21
N GLY A 298 -8.81 -9.23 5.13
CA GLY A 298 -9.90 -9.80 5.92
C GLY A 298 -11.03 -10.34 5.04
N ALA A 299 -11.47 -9.57 4.04
CA ALA A 299 -12.53 -9.99 3.12
C ALA A 299 -12.12 -11.19 2.25
N ILE A 300 -10.86 -11.27 1.83
CA ILE A 300 -10.35 -12.43 1.06
C ILE A 300 -10.34 -13.68 1.94
N VAL A 301 -9.87 -13.56 3.19
CA VAL A 301 -9.82 -14.69 4.15
C VAL A 301 -11.23 -15.14 4.52
N ASP A 302 -12.12 -14.20 4.85
CA ASP A 302 -13.53 -14.46 5.17
C ASP A 302 -14.24 -15.14 4.01
N GLY A 303 -14.14 -14.58 2.79
CA GLY A 303 -14.74 -15.19 1.60
C GLY A 303 -14.20 -16.56 1.25
N ALA A 304 -12.93 -16.86 1.55
CA ALA A 304 -12.33 -18.15 1.23
C ALA A 304 -12.77 -19.29 2.14
N PHE A 305 -13.11 -19.00 3.41
CA PHE A 305 -13.50 -20.03 4.38
C PHE A 305 -15.01 -20.08 4.65
N GLY A 306 -15.83 -19.45 3.79
CA GLY A 306 -17.29 -19.55 3.83
C GLY A 306 -18.02 -18.39 4.51
N GLY A 307 -17.36 -17.24 4.65
CA GLY A 307 -17.94 -16.01 5.17
C GLY A 307 -18.99 -15.38 4.26
N SER A 308 -19.62 -14.31 4.74
CA SER A 308 -20.78 -13.65 4.11
C SER A 308 -20.41 -12.67 2.99
N LEU A 309 -19.40 -13.01 2.16
CA LEU A 309 -18.90 -12.11 1.14
C LEU A 309 -19.91 -11.94 0.00
N ASN A 310 -20.14 -10.70 -0.44
CA ASN A 310 -21.02 -10.40 -1.58
C ASN A 310 -20.41 -10.86 -2.90
N LEU A 311 -20.53 -12.15 -3.19
CA LEU A 311 -19.85 -12.82 -4.30
C LEU A 311 -20.29 -12.27 -5.66
N GLN A 312 -21.52 -11.75 -5.77
CA GLN A 312 -22.02 -11.13 -6.99
C GLN A 312 -21.22 -9.86 -7.35
N MET A 313 -21.00 -8.98 -6.36
CA MET A 313 -20.21 -7.77 -6.55
C MET A 313 -18.74 -8.08 -6.77
N VAL A 314 -18.19 -9.08 -6.06
CA VAL A 314 -16.81 -9.56 -6.28
C VAL A 314 -16.63 -10.09 -7.71
N ALA A 315 -17.58 -10.87 -8.23
CA ALA A 315 -17.56 -11.38 -9.60
C ALA A 315 -17.62 -10.23 -10.62
N LEU A 316 -18.46 -9.22 -10.39
CA LEU A 316 -18.47 -8.00 -11.22
C LEU A 316 -17.10 -7.30 -11.21
N GLY A 317 -16.47 -7.21 -10.04
CA GLY A 317 -15.11 -6.68 -9.88
C GLY A 317 -14.07 -7.46 -10.70
N ALA A 318 -14.17 -8.79 -10.70
CA ALA A 318 -13.31 -9.67 -11.48
C ALA A 318 -13.46 -9.43 -12.99
N ILE A 319 -14.70 -9.23 -13.47
CA ILE A 319 -14.99 -8.91 -14.88
C ILE A 319 -14.39 -7.55 -15.24
N ILE A 320 -14.59 -6.53 -14.39
CA ILE A 320 -14.00 -5.20 -14.59
C ILE A 320 -12.48 -5.31 -14.67
N ALA A 321 -11.83 -6.00 -13.72
CA ALA A 321 -10.39 -6.22 -13.75
C ALA A 321 -9.92 -6.92 -15.03
N TRP A 322 -10.64 -7.92 -15.51
CA TRP A 322 -10.31 -8.58 -16.78
C TRP A 322 -10.36 -7.62 -17.98
N ILE A 323 -11.37 -6.75 -18.04
CA ILE A 323 -11.47 -5.69 -19.06
C ILE A 323 -10.28 -4.72 -18.94
N LEU A 324 -9.96 -4.26 -17.72
CA LEU A 324 -8.82 -3.37 -17.47
C LEU A 324 -7.49 -3.99 -17.90
N ILE A 325 -7.29 -5.29 -17.65
CA ILE A 325 -6.11 -6.04 -18.11
C ILE A 325 -6.01 -6.03 -19.64
N LYS A 326 -7.13 -6.26 -20.35
CA LYS A 326 -7.17 -6.23 -21.82
C LYS A 326 -6.87 -4.85 -22.37
N LEU A 327 -7.33 -3.80 -21.68
CA LEU A 327 -7.03 -2.41 -22.00
C LEU A 327 -5.61 -1.99 -21.57
N LYS A 328 -4.80 -2.91 -21.03
CA LYS A 328 -3.44 -2.67 -20.51
C LYS A 328 -3.40 -1.56 -19.46
N MET A 329 -4.48 -1.40 -18.70
CA MET A 329 -4.57 -0.40 -17.64
C MET A 329 -4.03 -0.96 -16.30
N PRO A 330 -3.48 -0.10 -15.42
CA PRO A 330 -3.10 -0.44 -14.06
C PRO A 330 -4.31 -0.83 -13.20
N VAL A 331 -4.66 -2.12 -13.18
CA VAL A 331 -5.85 -2.65 -12.51
C VAL A 331 -5.92 -2.27 -11.02
N MET A 332 -4.80 -2.41 -10.30
CA MET A 332 -4.75 -2.12 -8.87
C MET A 332 -5.11 -0.66 -8.55
N SER A 333 -4.63 0.30 -9.35
CA SER A 333 -4.94 1.71 -9.14
C SER A 333 -6.44 2.00 -9.30
N VAL A 334 -7.07 1.43 -10.33
CA VAL A 334 -8.53 1.57 -10.55
C VAL A 334 -9.31 0.87 -9.43
N ALA A 335 -8.89 -0.34 -9.04
CA ALA A 335 -9.57 -1.14 -8.04
C ALA A 335 -9.56 -0.45 -6.66
N ILE A 336 -8.43 0.16 -6.27
CA ILE A 336 -8.33 1.01 -5.05
C ILE A 336 -9.24 2.22 -5.18
N GLY A 337 -9.31 2.84 -6.36
CA GLY A 337 -10.24 3.94 -6.61
C GLY A 337 -11.71 3.54 -6.41
N ILE A 338 -12.14 2.39 -6.93
CA ILE A 338 -13.52 1.87 -6.76
C ILE A 338 -13.80 1.58 -5.27
N TYR A 339 -12.78 1.08 -4.57
CA TYR A 339 -12.89 0.64 -3.18
C TYR A 339 -12.87 1.77 -2.16
N LEU A 340 -12.16 2.87 -2.41
CA LEU A 340 -12.01 3.98 -1.46
C LEU A 340 -13.11 5.02 -1.61
N PRO A 341 -13.48 5.72 -0.52
CA PRO A 341 -14.37 6.87 -0.60
C PRO A 341 -13.88 7.90 -1.62
N LEU A 342 -14.82 8.50 -2.36
CA LEU A 342 -14.49 9.57 -3.30
C LEU A 342 -13.78 10.74 -2.60
N ALA A 343 -14.14 11.01 -1.34
CA ALA A 343 -13.51 12.02 -0.49
C ALA A 343 -12.00 11.84 -0.31
N LEU A 344 -11.48 10.60 -0.34
CA LEU A 344 -10.03 10.33 -0.30
C LEU A 344 -9.38 10.41 -1.69
N SER A 345 -10.13 10.11 -2.74
CA SER A 345 -9.64 10.15 -4.12
C SER A 345 -9.43 11.57 -4.64
N VAL A 346 -10.24 12.55 -4.20
CA VAL A 346 -10.15 13.95 -4.62
C VAL A 346 -8.82 14.61 -4.19
N PRO A 347 -8.38 14.55 -2.92
CA PRO A 347 -7.07 15.07 -2.52
C PRO A 347 -5.90 14.43 -3.27
N ILE A 348 -5.97 13.11 -3.54
CA ILE A 348 -4.95 12.39 -4.32
C ILE A 348 -4.85 12.95 -5.74
N MET A 349 -6.00 13.22 -6.38
CA MET A 349 -6.07 13.85 -7.69
C MET A 349 -5.54 15.29 -7.65
N ALA A 350 -5.96 16.09 -6.67
CA ALA A 350 -5.50 17.46 -6.50
C ALA A 350 -3.97 17.53 -6.34
N GLY A 351 -3.38 16.66 -5.51
CA GLY A 351 -1.92 16.53 -5.39
C GLY A 351 -1.25 16.09 -6.70
N GLY A 352 -1.92 15.24 -7.49
CA GLY A 352 -1.47 14.88 -8.84
C GLY A 352 -1.44 16.07 -9.81
N ILE A 353 -2.48 16.91 -9.80
CA ILE A 353 -2.55 18.14 -10.60
C ILE A 353 -1.44 19.11 -10.19
N ILE A 354 -1.25 19.34 -8.88
CA ILE A 354 -0.16 20.18 -8.36
C ILE A 354 1.20 19.66 -8.83
N ALA A 355 1.45 18.36 -8.70
CA ALA A 355 2.68 17.75 -9.17
C ALA A 355 2.88 17.96 -10.68
N HIS A 356 1.83 17.81 -11.49
CA HIS A 356 1.93 18.04 -12.92
C HIS A 356 2.29 19.46 -13.28
N VAL A 357 1.63 20.45 -12.65
CA VAL A 357 1.91 21.86 -12.89
C VAL A 357 3.37 22.18 -12.54
N LEU A 358 3.87 21.70 -11.41
CA LEU A 358 5.27 21.94 -11.01
C LEU A 358 6.27 21.24 -11.95
N LEU A 359 6.02 20.00 -12.33
CA LEU A 359 6.94 19.23 -13.18
C LEU A 359 6.92 19.72 -14.62
N ALA A 360 5.75 20.09 -15.14
CA ALA A 360 5.63 20.73 -16.44
C ALA A 360 6.22 22.15 -16.43
N GLY A 361 6.05 22.90 -15.34
CA GLY A 361 6.74 24.18 -15.14
C GLY A 361 8.27 24.03 -15.17
N ALA A 362 8.83 23.01 -14.49
CA ALA A 362 10.26 22.73 -14.53
C ALA A 362 10.76 22.49 -15.97
N ARG A 363 9.99 21.73 -16.75
CA ARG A 363 10.27 21.51 -18.18
C ARG A 363 10.20 22.81 -18.97
N PHE A 364 9.11 23.55 -18.84
CA PHE A 364 8.87 24.78 -19.58
C PHE A 364 9.97 25.82 -19.35
N ARG A 365 10.44 25.97 -18.11
CA ARG A 365 11.51 26.91 -17.77
C ARG A 365 12.87 26.57 -18.37
N ILE A 366 13.11 25.30 -18.72
CA ILE A 366 14.36 24.84 -19.36
C ILE A 366 14.23 24.81 -20.88
N ASP A 367 13.21 24.13 -21.39
CA ASP A 367 13.06 23.85 -22.82
C ASP A 367 12.26 24.94 -23.56
N GLY A 368 11.54 25.82 -22.83
CA GLY A 368 10.64 26.83 -23.40
C GLY A 368 9.38 26.25 -24.04
N THR A 369 9.20 24.92 -24.04
CA THR A 369 8.07 24.22 -24.63
C THR A 369 7.71 22.95 -23.87
N LEU A 370 6.42 22.63 -23.86
CA LEU A 370 5.88 21.38 -23.32
C LEU A 370 5.73 20.28 -24.39
N GLN A 371 6.04 20.60 -25.65
CA GLN A 371 5.90 19.70 -26.80
C GLN A 371 7.20 18.92 -27.08
N GLY A 372 7.06 17.69 -27.58
CA GLY A 372 8.19 16.81 -27.91
C GLY A 372 8.78 16.05 -26.72
N GLU A 373 10.00 15.52 -26.87
CA GLU A 373 10.71 14.87 -25.77
C GLU A 373 11.50 15.88 -24.92
N PRO A 374 11.46 15.76 -23.58
CA PRO A 374 12.21 16.64 -22.69
C PRO A 374 13.72 16.50 -22.90
N SER A 375 14.43 17.63 -22.91
CA SER A 375 15.89 17.65 -22.98
C SER A 375 16.53 16.95 -21.77
N LYS A 376 17.83 16.60 -21.87
CA LYS A 376 18.55 16.01 -20.73
C LYS A 376 18.54 16.93 -19.50
N ALA A 377 18.68 18.25 -19.71
CA ALA A 377 18.64 19.23 -18.64
C ALA A 377 17.23 19.34 -18.02
N ALA A 378 16.18 19.32 -18.85
CA ALA A 378 14.81 19.30 -18.37
C ALA A 378 14.48 18.03 -17.57
N LYS A 379 14.97 16.85 -17.99
CA LYS A 379 14.81 15.60 -17.23
C LYS A 379 15.41 15.69 -15.82
N VAL A 380 16.60 16.28 -15.68
CA VAL A 380 17.24 16.49 -14.37
C VAL A 380 16.42 17.46 -13.51
N ALA A 381 16.00 18.60 -14.07
CA ALA A 381 15.19 19.58 -13.33
C ALA A 381 13.83 19.00 -12.88
N ILE A 382 13.16 18.21 -13.73
CA ILE A 382 11.94 17.50 -13.39
C ILE A 382 12.17 16.55 -12.22
N GLN A 383 13.26 15.77 -12.27
CA GLN A 383 13.59 14.82 -11.22
C GLN A 383 13.91 15.51 -9.88
N GLU A 384 14.64 16.61 -9.89
CA GLU A 384 14.94 17.39 -8.68
C GLU A 384 13.67 17.93 -8.02
N VAL A 385 12.74 18.49 -8.81
CA VAL A 385 11.45 18.96 -8.32
C VAL A 385 10.60 17.81 -7.79
N GLN A 386 10.61 16.67 -8.47
CA GLN A 386 9.90 15.47 -8.05
C GLN A 386 10.42 14.94 -6.71
N ASP A 387 11.74 14.75 -6.59
CA ASP A 387 12.38 14.18 -5.41
C ASP A 387 12.13 15.08 -4.19
N ARG A 388 12.22 16.41 -4.37
CA ARG A 388 11.91 17.38 -3.32
C ARG A 388 10.43 17.34 -2.90
N GLY A 389 9.51 17.29 -3.86
CA GLY A 389 8.08 17.18 -3.58
C GLY A 389 7.72 15.88 -2.84
N VAL A 390 8.33 14.76 -3.24
CA VAL A 390 8.18 13.46 -2.56
C VAL A 390 8.73 13.52 -1.13
N LEU A 391 9.92 14.11 -0.93
CA LEU A 391 10.54 14.24 0.39
C LEU A 391 9.67 15.07 1.36
N ILE A 392 9.18 16.23 0.91
CA ILE A 392 8.30 17.08 1.72
C ILE A 392 6.99 16.37 2.02
N GLY A 393 6.38 15.73 1.01
CA GLY A 393 5.14 14.97 1.17
C GLY A 393 5.29 13.82 2.16
N ALA A 394 6.39 13.06 2.08
CA ALA A 394 6.70 12.00 3.03
C ALA A 394 6.86 12.52 4.46
N GLY A 395 7.52 13.67 4.63
CA GLY A 395 7.64 14.34 5.92
C GLY A 395 6.28 14.74 6.51
N PHE A 396 5.37 15.25 5.69
CA PHE A 396 4.02 15.60 6.14
C PHE A 396 3.17 14.39 6.51
N ILE A 397 3.24 13.30 5.75
CA ILE A 397 2.55 12.04 6.09
C ILE A 397 3.09 11.50 7.43
N ALA A 398 4.41 11.48 7.60
CA ALA A 398 5.02 11.05 8.85
C ALA A 398 4.61 11.94 10.04
N GLY A 399 4.60 13.26 9.84
CA GLY A 399 4.17 14.22 10.87
C GLY A 399 2.71 14.04 11.27
N GLU A 400 1.81 13.86 10.31
CA GLU A 400 0.39 13.57 10.55
C GLU A 400 0.20 12.25 11.31
N SER A 401 0.92 11.19 10.92
CA SER A 401 0.88 9.90 11.62
C SER A 401 1.39 10.01 13.07
N LEU A 402 2.49 10.74 13.32
CA LEU A 402 3.01 10.96 14.68
C LEU A 402 2.04 11.78 15.53
N MET A 403 1.43 12.82 14.97
CA MET A 403 0.41 13.60 15.66
C MET A 403 -0.83 12.76 15.95
N GLY A 404 -1.25 11.88 15.03
CA GLY A 404 -2.35 10.95 15.23
C GLY A 404 -2.12 9.99 16.40
N VAL A 405 -0.90 9.45 16.54
CA VAL A 405 -0.53 8.64 17.71
C VAL A 405 -0.55 9.47 19.00
N LEU A 406 -0.07 10.71 18.96
CA LEU A 406 -0.13 11.60 20.13
C LEU A 406 -1.57 11.93 20.54
N LEU A 407 -2.46 12.20 19.58
CA LEU A 407 -3.88 12.40 19.84
C LEU A 407 -4.53 11.14 20.42
N ALA A 408 -4.17 9.96 19.91
CA ALA A 408 -4.66 8.69 20.45
C ALA A 408 -4.28 8.51 21.92
N VAL A 409 -3.08 8.93 22.32
CA VAL A 409 -2.66 8.93 23.74
C VAL A 409 -3.54 9.85 24.58
N PHE A 410 -3.85 11.06 24.10
CA PHE A 410 -4.74 11.98 24.82
C PHE A 410 -6.16 11.43 24.95
N ILE A 411 -6.71 10.87 23.88
CA ILE A 411 -8.05 10.26 23.88
C ILE A 411 -8.12 9.10 24.89
N VAL A 412 -7.13 8.20 24.89
CA VAL A 412 -7.09 7.08 25.84
C VAL A 412 -6.87 7.54 27.28
N ALA A 413 -6.23 8.70 27.48
CA ALA A 413 -6.03 9.32 28.79
C ALA A 413 -7.22 10.18 29.25
N ASP A 414 -8.29 10.28 28.46
CA ASP A 414 -9.46 11.16 28.71
C ASP A 414 -9.07 12.65 28.89
N ILE A 415 -8.05 13.08 28.14
CA ILE A 415 -7.58 14.46 28.11
C ILE A 415 -8.03 15.07 26.79
N ASN A 416 -8.77 16.19 26.85
CA ASN A 416 -9.14 16.96 25.68
C ASN A 416 -8.20 18.17 25.48
N PRO A 417 -7.27 18.13 24.50
CA PRO A 417 -6.36 19.26 24.26
C PRO A 417 -7.09 20.53 23.79
N ALA A 418 -8.32 20.42 23.28
CA ALA A 418 -9.10 21.56 22.84
C ALA A 418 -9.43 22.52 23.99
N ASP A 419 -9.56 22.00 25.22
CA ASP A 419 -9.87 22.82 26.40
C ASP A 419 -8.73 23.80 26.74
N TRP A 420 -7.49 23.50 26.33
CA TRP A 420 -6.33 24.36 26.58
C TRP A 420 -6.31 25.61 25.70
N ILE A 421 -6.91 25.53 24.51
CA ILE A 421 -6.87 26.58 23.49
C ILE A 421 -8.26 27.22 23.27
N GLY A 422 -9.26 26.86 24.06
CA GLY A 422 -10.61 27.42 24.00
C GLY A 422 -11.50 26.82 22.89
N GLY A 423 -11.20 25.60 22.44
CA GLY A 423 -12.01 24.85 21.47
C GLY A 423 -11.29 24.51 20.17
N THR A 424 -12.05 24.00 19.20
CA THR A 424 -11.57 23.69 17.84
C THR A 424 -11.73 24.88 16.91
N LEU A 425 -10.92 24.96 15.86
CA LEU A 425 -11.09 25.99 14.84
C LEU A 425 -12.43 25.77 14.10
N GLY A 426 -13.20 26.85 13.93
CA GLY A 426 -14.40 26.81 13.10
C GLY A 426 -14.08 26.52 11.62
N ASN A 427 -15.05 25.99 10.88
CA ASN A 427 -14.87 25.48 9.50
C ASN A 427 -14.12 26.45 8.57
N MET A 428 -14.42 27.75 8.63
CA MET A 428 -13.75 28.76 7.80
C MET A 428 -12.26 28.91 8.14
N LEU A 429 -11.91 28.94 9.43
CA LEU A 429 -10.52 29.03 9.85
C LEU A 429 -9.76 27.74 9.54
N SER A 430 -10.40 26.58 9.68
CA SER A 430 -9.84 25.29 9.26
C SER A 430 -9.56 25.25 7.76
N LEU A 431 -10.46 25.80 6.92
CA LEU A 431 -10.24 25.94 5.48
C LEU A 431 -9.09 26.90 5.14
N VAL A 432 -8.98 28.02 5.85
CA VAL A 432 -7.87 28.97 5.67
C VAL A 432 -6.55 28.32 6.08
N PHE A 433 -6.52 27.60 7.20
CA PHE A 433 -5.33 26.87 7.65
C PHE A 433 -4.93 25.78 6.66
N PHE A 434 -5.89 25.03 6.13
CA PHE A 434 -5.65 24.05 5.08
C PHE A 434 -5.10 24.70 3.80
N GLY A 435 -5.69 25.81 3.35
CA GLY A 435 -5.22 26.57 2.20
C GLY A 435 -3.80 27.11 2.39
N TRP A 436 -3.49 27.64 3.57
CA TRP A 436 -2.13 28.05 3.96
C TRP A 436 -1.17 26.86 3.92
N PHE A 437 -1.55 25.72 4.49
CA PHE A 437 -0.74 24.50 4.50
C PHE A 437 -0.41 24.01 3.09
N VAL A 438 -1.41 23.96 2.19
CA VAL A 438 -1.22 23.63 0.77
C VAL A 438 -0.31 24.66 0.09
N ALA A 439 -0.47 25.95 0.38
CA ALA A 439 0.41 26.99 -0.16
C ALA A 439 1.86 26.84 0.31
N VAL A 440 2.10 26.48 1.57
CA VAL A 440 3.44 26.17 2.09
C VAL A 440 4.03 24.96 1.36
N PHE A 441 3.26 23.88 1.18
CA PHE A 441 3.71 22.71 0.43
C PHE A 441 4.12 23.06 -1.00
N ILE A 442 3.28 23.82 -1.72
CA ILE A 442 3.56 24.28 -3.08
C ILE A 442 4.79 25.18 -3.09
N SER A 443 4.91 26.12 -2.15
CA SER A 443 6.05 27.03 -2.05
C SER A 443 7.36 26.28 -1.84
N LEU A 444 7.40 25.34 -0.89
CA LEU A 444 8.59 24.55 -0.59
C LEU A 444 8.99 23.64 -1.76
N SER A 445 8.01 23.08 -2.46
CA SER A 445 8.23 22.25 -3.66
C SER A 445 8.66 23.09 -4.87
N ALA A 446 8.13 24.31 -5.00
CA ALA A 446 8.45 25.23 -6.09
C ALA A 446 9.86 25.82 -5.98
N ARG A 447 10.50 25.80 -4.80
CA ARG A 447 11.87 26.30 -4.61
C ARG A 447 12.95 25.52 -5.37
N SER A 448 12.66 24.30 -5.85
CA SER A 448 13.53 23.55 -6.76
C SER A 448 13.25 23.85 -8.25
N LEU A 449 12.28 24.71 -8.56
CA LEU A 449 12.08 25.12 -9.95
C LEU A 449 13.28 25.95 -10.43
N PRO A 450 13.65 25.82 -11.72
CA PRO A 450 14.67 26.68 -12.32
C PRO A 450 14.35 28.17 -12.14
N ALA A 451 15.38 29.00 -11.89
CA ALA A 451 15.19 30.39 -11.49
C ALA A 451 14.48 31.29 -12.54
N LYS A 452 14.40 30.87 -13.80
CA LYS A 452 13.70 31.62 -14.85
C LYS A 452 12.20 31.37 -14.78
N GLY A 453 11.39 32.36 -14.37
CA GLY A 453 9.93 32.33 -14.51
C GLY A 453 9.12 32.46 -13.21
N ASN A 454 7.80 32.61 -13.36
CA ASN A 454 6.85 32.74 -12.25
C ASN A 454 5.81 31.62 -12.32
N LEU A 455 5.37 31.13 -11.16
CA LEU A 455 4.47 29.99 -11.05
C LEU A 455 3.11 30.21 -11.75
N LEU A 456 2.66 31.46 -11.81
CA LEU A 456 1.44 31.87 -12.54
C LEU A 456 1.58 31.64 -14.04
N ASN A 457 2.71 32.04 -14.64
CA ASN A 457 2.96 31.85 -16.07
C ASN A 457 3.07 30.36 -16.40
N ASP A 458 3.78 29.60 -15.55
CA ASP A 458 3.88 28.14 -15.73
C ASP A 458 2.50 27.48 -15.68
N SER A 459 1.65 27.88 -14.72
CA SER A 459 0.29 27.34 -14.59
C SER A 459 -0.59 27.66 -15.80
N MET A 460 -0.52 28.89 -16.31
CA MET A 460 -1.27 29.30 -17.51
C MET A 460 -0.84 28.51 -18.74
N GLU A 461 0.47 28.30 -18.92
CA GLU A 461 1.00 27.55 -20.06
C GLU A 461 0.61 26.06 -19.99
N VAL A 462 0.68 25.47 -18.80
CA VAL A 462 0.23 24.09 -18.56
C VAL A 462 -1.27 23.94 -18.85
N LEU A 463 -2.09 24.90 -18.43
CA LEU A 463 -3.52 24.91 -18.75
C LEU A 463 -3.78 25.05 -20.26
N SER A 464 -3.01 25.89 -20.95
CA SER A 464 -3.08 26.05 -22.39
C SER A 464 -2.73 24.74 -23.14
N ASP A 465 -1.62 24.10 -22.78
CA ASP A 465 -1.21 22.80 -23.35
C ASP A 465 -2.27 21.71 -23.07
N ALA A 466 -2.81 21.67 -21.85
CA ALA A 466 -3.88 20.74 -21.49
C ALA A 466 -5.14 20.96 -22.36
N ALA A 467 -5.55 22.22 -22.57
CA ALA A 467 -6.69 22.56 -23.41
C ALA A 467 -6.46 22.17 -24.89
N VAL A 468 -5.26 22.39 -25.42
CA VAL A 468 -4.88 21.99 -26.78
C VAL A 468 -4.91 20.47 -26.94
N ARG A 469 -4.35 19.72 -25.98
CA ARG A 469 -4.39 18.25 -25.99
C ARG A 469 -5.81 17.71 -25.88
N LEU A 470 -6.62 18.26 -24.96
CA LEU A 470 -8.02 17.87 -24.82
C LEU A 470 -8.80 18.10 -26.12
N LYS A 471 -8.59 19.25 -26.77
CA LYS A 471 -9.17 19.55 -28.08
C LYS A 471 -8.73 18.54 -29.15
N SER A 472 -7.44 18.17 -29.17
CA SER A 472 -6.91 17.19 -30.12
C SER A 472 -7.49 15.78 -29.96
N VAL A 473 -7.81 15.39 -28.72
CA VAL A 473 -8.44 14.09 -28.41
C VAL A 473 -9.92 14.09 -28.79
N LEU A 474 -10.61 15.22 -28.62
CA LEU A 474 -12.02 15.38 -28.96
C LEU A 474 -12.25 15.63 -30.47
N THR A 475 -11.23 16.02 -31.22
CA THR A 475 -11.30 16.12 -32.67
C THR A 475 -11.05 14.76 -33.33
N PRO A 476 -11.96 14.25 -34.17
CA PRO A 476 -11.72 13.01 -34.90
C PRO A 476 -10.49 13.15 -35.81
N PRO A 477 -9.73 12.06 -36.04
CA PRO A 477 -8.55 12.11 -36.90
C PRO A 477 -8.95 12.61 -38.28
N LYS A 478 -8.25 13.63 -38.78
CA LYS A 478 -8.42 14.08 -40.17
C LYS A 478 -8.08 12.89 -41.08
N LYS A 479 -9.04 12.52 -41.93
CA LYS A 479 -8.94 11.43 -42.91
C LYS A 479 -7.78 11.63 -43.86
#